data_AF-X1HAJ5-F1
#
_entry.id   AF-X1HAJ5-F1
#
_cell.length_a   1.000
_cell.length_b   1.000
_cell.length_c   1.000
_cell.angle_alpha   90.00
_cell.angle_beta   90.00
_cell.angle_gamma   90.00
#
_symmetry.space_group_name_H-M   'P 1'
#
loop_
_entity.id
_entity.type
_entity.pdbx_description
1 polymer ?
#
loop_
_entity_poly.entity_id
_entity_poly.type
_entity_poly.pdbx_seq_one_letter_code
_entity_poly.pdbx_strand_id
1 'polypeptide(L)'
;YSFSGEYQEMVTLLKFTKHQQKALYGIVQAKDKAVAKFDKRNEKKLTRFREKLAKAKNDIARKAIQRQIDLVTANRQRLIDSYKRRGMNLFTPKQKAAWASHKLRQLMTAEFASIGLSSEQSAKVQAICDQAGKTAKTADVQSDKMLLSTVKRAVLTGVLNTEQRRRYAEAQRQKARTG
;
A
#
# COMPACT_ATOMS: atom_id res chain seq x y z
N TYR A 1 11.90 -22.16 -0.93
CA TYR A 1 12.14 -20.70 -0.89
C TYR A 1 11.53 -20.18 0.40
N SER A 2 12.21 -19.31 1.13
CA SER A 2 11.65 -18.68 2.34
C SER A 2 11.27 -17.24 2.01
N PHE A 3 10.02 -16.86 2.29
CA PHE A 3 9.50 -15.51 2.14
C PHE A 3 8.99 -15.02 3.50
N SER A 4 8.95 -13.69 3.68
CA SER A 4 8.40 -13.06 4.88
C SER A 4 7.47 -11.90 4.50
N GLY A 5 6.62 -11.50 5.45
CA GLY A 5 5.69 -10.37 5.30
C GLY A 5 4.76 -10.51 4.08
N GLU A 6 4.61 -9.43 3.32
CA GLU A 6 3.71 -9.36 2.18
C GLU A 6 4.01 -10.40 1.09
N TYR A 7 5.28 -10.79 0.88
CA TYR A 7 5.61 -11.80 -0.14
C TYR A 7 5.16 -13.21 0.27
N GLN A 8 5.23 -13.55 1.56
CA GLN A 8 4.70 -14.82 2.07
C GLN A 8 3.17 -14.86 1.91
N GLU A 9 2.51 -13.75 2.21
CA GLU A 9 1.06 -13.58 2.00
C GLU A 9 0.69 -13.77 0.52
N MET A 10 1.43 -13.14 -0.40
CA MET A 10 1.25 -13.32 -1.86
C MET A 10 1.35 -14.79 -2.26
N VAL A 11 2.43 -15.47 -1.88
CA VAL A 11 2.69 -16.87 -2.28
C VAL A 11 1.59 -17.79 -1.76
N THR A 12 1.17 -17.61 -0.51
CA THR A 12 0.16 -18.43 0.15
C THR A 12 -1.22 -18.21 -0.45
N LEU A 13 -1.66 -16.95 -0.52
CA LEU A 13 -3.00 -16.59 -1.01
C LEU A 13 -3.18 -16.92 -2.49
N LEU A 14 -2.18 -16.60 -3.31
CA LEU A 14 -2.26 -16.73 -4.76
C LEU A 14 -1.82 -18.11 -5.25
N LYS A 15 -1.45 -19.01 -4.33
CA LYS A 15 -1.02 -20.39 -4.61
C LYS A 15 0.03 -20.45 -5.71
N PHE A 16 1.13 -19.72 -5.54
CA PHE A 16 2.16 -19.62 -6.56
C PHE A 16 2.75 -20.99 -6.91
N THR A 17 2.93 -21.24 -8.20
CA THR A 17 3.64 -22.43 -8.67
C THR A 17 5.11 -22.40 -8.23
N LYS A 18 5.79 -23.55 -8.21
CA LYS A 18 7.24 -23.59 -7.90
C LYS A 18 8.05 -22.67 -8.82
N HIS A 19 7.65 -22.52 -10.08
CA HIS A 19 8.27 -21.61 -11.04
C HIS A 19 8.05 -20.15 -10.66
N GLN A 20 6.81 -19.74 -10.34
CA GLN A 20 6.52 -18.38 -9.87
C GLN A 20 7.24 -18.05 -8.55
N GLN A 21 7.31 -19.01 -7.62
CA GLN A 21 8.07 -18.84 -6.38
C GLN A 21 9.56 -18.63 -6.64
N LYS A 22 10.18 -19.43 -7.52
CA LYS A 22 11.59 -19.25 -7.91
C LYS A 22 11.84 -17.87 -8.50
N ALA A 23 10.98 -17.43 -9.42
CA ALA A 23 11.06 -16.12 -10.04
C ALA A 23 10.90 -14.98 -9.02
N LEU A 24 9.89 -15.07 -8.14
CA LEU A 24 9.66 -14.09 -7.09
C LEU A 24 10.86 -14.01 -6.14
N TYR A 25 11.42 -15.14 -5.73
CA TYR A 25 12.60 -15.19 -4.85
C TYR A 25 13.79 -14.46 -5.48
N GLY A 26 14.06 -14.67 -6.78
CA GLY A 26 15.09 -13.94 -7.51
C GLY A 26 14.83 -12.42 -7.56
N ILE A 27 13.58 -12.00 -7.77
CA ILE A 27 13.19 -10.59 -7.76
C ILE A 27 13.42 -9.97 -6.36
N VAL A 28 13.06 -10.67 -5.29
CA VAL A 28 13.25 -10.21 -3.90
C VAL A 28 14.74 -10.08 -3.59
N GLN A 29 15.56 -11.09 -3.90
CA GLN A 29 17.00 -11.00 -3.69
C GLN A 29 17.65 -9.85 -4.49
N ALA A 30 17.23 -9.66 -5.74
CA ALA A 30 17.72 -8.57 -6.57
C ALA A 30 17.31 -7.20 -6.01
N LYS A 31 16.06 -7.07 -5.51
CA LYS A 31 15.58 -5.88 -4.82
C LYS A 31 16.45 -5.57 -3.60
N ASP A 32 16.67 -6.56 -2.73
CA ASP A 32 17.41 -6.36 -1.48
C ASP A 32 18.86 -5.91 -1.75
N LYS A 33 19.52 -6.54 -2.73
CA LYS A 33 20.85 -6.11 -3.20
C LYS A 33 20.84 -4.68 -3.77
N ALA A 34 19.84 -4.34 -4.58
CA ALA A 34 19.72 -3.02 -5.19
C ALA A 34 19.44 -1.92 -4.16
N VAL A 35 18.57 -2.20 -3.18
CA VAL A 35 18.24 -1.29 -2.07
C VAL A 35 19.47 -1.11 -1.17
N ALA A 36 20.15 -2.18 -0.77
CA ALA A 36 21.38 -2.08 0.02
C ALA A 36 22.46 -1.25 -0.70
N LYS A 37 22.63 -1.44 -2.01
CA LYS A 37 23.55 -0.64 -2.84
C LYS A 37 23.12 0.82 -2.93
N PHE A 38 21.81 1.09 -3.05
CA PHE A 38 21.27 2.45 -3.05
C PHE A 38 21.53 3.13 -1.70
N ASP A 39 21.24 2.44 -0.60
CA ASP A 39 21.39 2.95 0.77
C ASP A 39 22.86 3.25 1.06
N LYS A 40 23.78 2.32 0.77
CA LYS A 40 25.23 2.55 0.92
C LYS A 40 25.74 3.74 0.11
N ARG A 41 25.21 3.96 -1.10
CA ARG A 41 25.60 5.11 -1.95
C ARG A 41 25.09 6.45 -1.43
N ASN A 42 23.93 6.44 -0.76
CA ASN A 42 23.26 7.67 -0.33
C ASN A 42 23.39 7.95 1.17
N GLU A 43 23.91 7.03 1.96
CA GLU A 43 24.08 7.16 3.42
C GLU A 43 24.80 8.46 3.81
N LYS A 44 26.02 8.67 3.31
CA LYS A 44 26.79 9.91 3.58
C LYS A 44 26.05 11.18 3.14
N LYS A 45 25.30 11.11 2.03
CA LYS A 45 24.52 12.24 1.51
C LYS A 45 23.34 12.57 2.43
N LEU A 46 22.60 11.56 2.89
CA LEU A 46 21.48 11.72 3.82
C LEU A 46 21.94 12.22 5.18
N THR A 47 23.04 11.69 5.73
CA THR A 47 23.62 12.18 6.99
C THR A 47 23.98 13.67 6.89
N ARG A 48 24.68 14.08 5.82
CA ARG A 48 24.99 15.50 5.58
C ARG A 48 23.75 16.37 5.46
N PHE A 49 22.69 15.91 4.80
CA PHE A 49 21.44 16.67 4.72
C PHE A 49 20.76 16.80 6.09
N ARG A 50 20.73 15.74 6.90
CA ARG A 50 20.16 15.79 8.25
C ARG A 50 20.94 16.74 9.17
N GLU A 51 22.27 16.72 9.12
CA GLU A 51 23.10 17.67 9.85
C GLU A 51 22.87 19.12 9.40
N LYS A 52 22.79 19.36 8.08
CA LYS A 52 22.47 20.69 7.54
C LYS A 52 21.08 21.15 7.98
N LEU A 53 20.09 20.25 7.99
CA LEU A 53 18.74 20.55 8.42
C LEU A 53 18.70 20.97 9.90
N ALA A 54 19.45 20.26 10.76
CA ALA A 54 19.56 20.58 12.18
C ALA A 54 20.21 21.95 12.43
N LYS A 55 21.16 22.36 11.58
CA LYS A 55 21.87 23.65 11.68
C LYS A 55 21.17 24.81 10.98
N ALA A 56 20.12 24.56 10.19
CA ALA A 56 19.43 25.58 9.42
C ALA A 56 18.59 26.50 10.33
N LYS A 57 18.89 27.80 10.32
CA LYS A 57 18.27 28.82 11.19
C LYS A 57 16.99 29.44 10.63
N ASN A 58 16.70 29.27 9.34
CA ASN A 58 15.51 29.83 8.71
C ASN A 58 14.71 28.78 7.92
N ASP A 59 13.43 29.05 7.76
CA ASP A 59 12.49 28.12 7.14
C ASP A 59 12.75 27.86 5.66
N ILE A 60 13.32 28.85 4.95
CA ILE A 60 13.66 28.71 3.53
C ILE A 60 14.74 27.63 3.36
N ALA A 61 15.83 27.72 4.13
CA ALA A 61 16.90 26.73 4.13
C ALA A 61 16.41 25.37 4.61
N ARG A 62 15.58 25.31 5.66
CA ARG A 62 14.98 24.07 6.15
C ARG A 62 14.15 23.38 5.06
N LYS A 63 13.23 24.10 4.41
CA LYS A 63 12.41 23.56 3.32
C LYS A 63 13.26 23.09 2.14
N ALA A 64 14.29 23.84 1.78
CA ALA A 64 15.20 23.44 0.68
C ALA A 64 15.93 22.13 0.99
N ILE A 65 16.46 21.97 2.20
CA ILE A 65 17.16 20.74 2.63
C ILE A 65 16.18 19.57 2.77
N GLN A 66 14.99 19.81 3.33
CA GLN A 66 13.96 18.79 3.45
C GLN A 66 13.57 18.22 2.07
N ARG A 67 13.38 19.08 1.07
CA ARG A 67 13.12 18.65 -0.32
C ARG A 67 14.22 17.74 -0.87
N GLN A 68 15.48 17.96 -0.49
CA GLN A 68 16.60 17.09 -0.91
C GLN A 68 16.54 15.71 -0.25
N ILE A 69 16.16 15.65 1.03
CA ILE A 69 15.92 14.38 1.75
C ILE A 69 14.73 13.64 1.13
N ASP A 70 13.64 14.36 0.86
CA ASP A 70 12.42 13.80 0.26
C ASP A 70 12.71 13.25 -1.13
N LEU A 71 13.55 13.93 -1.94
CA LEU A 71 13.93 13.44 -3.26
C LEU A 71 14.71 12.12 -3.20
N VAL A 72 15.67 11.99 -2.28
CA VAL A 72 16.44 10.75 -2.11
C VAL A 72 15.52 9.63 -1.62
N THR A 73 14.64 9.92 -0.67
CA THR A 73 13.65 8.97 -0.15
C THR A 73 12.67 8.52 -1.23
N ALA A 74 12.15 9.45 -2.04
CA ALA A 74 11.26 9.15 -3.15
C ALA A 74 11.95 8.28 -4.22
N ASN A 75 13.23 8.51 -4.50
CA ASN A 75 13.99 7.67 -5.43
C ASN A 75 14.19 6.25 -4.89
N ARG A 76 14.42 6.11 -3.58
CA ARG A 76 14.46 4.80 -2.92
C ARG A 76 13.11 4.09 -3.04
N GLN A 77 12.01 4.81 -2.83
CA GLN A 77 10.67 4.25 -2.95
C GLN A 77 10.36 3.80 -4.39
N ARG A 78 10.67 4.63 -5.40
CA ARG A 78 10.52 4.27 -6.82
C ARG A 78 11.30 3.00 -7.19
N LEU A 79 12.50 2.83 -6.63
CA LEU A 79 13.28 1.60 -6.80
C LEU A 79 12.52 0.40 -6.24
N ILE A 80 12.03 0.48 -5.00
CA ILE A 80 11.24 -0.58 -4.36
C ILE A 80 9.98 -0.89 -5.18
N ASP A 81 9.23 0.14 -5.58
CA ASP A 81 7.99 0.00 -6.37
C ASP A 81 8.25 -0.65 -7.73
N SER A 82 9.41 -0.39 -8.35
CA SER A 82 9.79 -1.04 -9.61
C SER A 82 9.94 -2.56 -9.43
N TYR A 83 10.53 -3.01 -8.33
CA TYR A 83 10.66 -4.44 -8.02
C TYR A 83 9.31 -5.05 -7.59
N LYS A 84 8.49 -4.31 -6.83
CA LYS A 84 7.12 -4.73 -6.50
C LYS A 84 6.30 -4.99 -7.77
N ARG A 85 6.35 -4.07 -8.74
CA ARG A 85 5.70 -4.24 -10.06
C ARG A 85 6.23 -5.45 -10.83
N ARG A 86 7.54 -5.70 -10.82
CA ARG A 86 8.12 -6.91 -11.43
C ARG A 86 7.56 -8.19 -10.79
N GLY A 87 7.42 -8.22 -9.46
CA GLY A 87 6.76 -9.32 -8.75
C GLY A 87 5.30 -9.51 -9.15
N MET A 88 4.54 -8.41 -9.22
CA MET A 88 3.13 -8.42 -9.66
C MET A 88 2.94 -8.87 -11.11
N ASN A 89 3.94 -8.69 -11.97
CA ASN A 89 3.89 -9.18 -13.34
C ASN A 89 3.98 -10.71 -13.45
N LEU A 90 4.37 -11.41 -12.38
CA LEU A 90 4.32 -12.88 -12.33
C LEU A 90 2.88 -13.41 -12.21
N PHE A 91 1.92 -12.55 -11.87
CA PHE A 91 0.57 -12.97 -11.53
C PHE A 91 -0.22 -13.23 -12.81
N THR A 92 -0.96 -14.33 -12.84
CA THR A 92 -2.01 -14.53 -13.84
C THR A 92 -3.14 -13.50 -13.66
N PRO A 93 -3.99 -13.24 -14.66
CA PRO A 93 -5.14 -12.35 -14.49
C PRO A 93 -6.02 -12.72 -13.28
N LYS A 94 -6.26 -14.02 -13.06
CA LYS A 94 -6.99 -14.52 -11.89
C LYS A 94 -6.29 -14.22 -10.57
N GLN A 95 -4.95 -14.37 -10.51
CA GLN A 95 -4.17 -14.01 -9.33
C GLN A 95 -4.14 -12.50 -9.09
N LYS A 96 -4.08 -11.68 -10.14
CA LYS A 96 -4.19 -10.21 -10.03
C LYS A 96 -5.52 -9.80 -9.42
N ALA A 97 -6.62 -10.37 -9.90
CA ALA A 97 -7.94 -10.13 -9.34
C ALA A 97 -8.03 -10.54 -7.87
N ALA A 98 -7.58 -11.75 -7.53
CA ALA A 98 -7.59 -12.25 -6.15
C ALA A 98 -6.74 -11.37 -5.21
N TRP A 99 -5.57 -10.93 -5.66
CA TRP A 99 -4.71 -10.03 -4.89
C TRP A 99 -5.34 -8.66 -4.70
N ALA A 100 -5.91 -8.09 -5.76
CA ALA A 100 -6.60 -6.81 -5.72
C ALA A 100 -7.78 -6.86 -4.73
N SER A 101 -8.61 -7.90 -4.82
CA SER A 101 -9.72 -8.12 -3.88
C SER A 101 -9.22 -8.20 -2.44
N HIS A 102 -8.17 -8.99 -2.20
CA HIS A 102 -7.60 -9.14 -0.86
C HIS A 102 -7.08 -7.81 -0.28
N LYS A 103 -6.34 -7.03 -1.08
CA LYS A 103 -5.85 -5.72 -0.64
C LYS A 103 -6.98 -4.71 -0.42
N LEU A 104 -8.00 -4.71 -1.27
CA LEU A 104 -9.20 -3.89 -1.05
C LEU A 104 -9.88 -4.25 0.26
N ARG A 105 -10.02 -5.55 0.59
CA ARG A 105 -10.58 -5.98 1.88
C ARG A 105 -9.75 -5.48 3.05
N GLN A 106 -8.43 -5.66 3.04
CA GLN A 106 -7.56 -5.15 4.11
C GLN A 106 -7.75 -3.65 4.34
N LEU A 107 -7.83 -2.87 3.25
CA LEU A 107 -8.05 -1.43 3.32
C LEU A 107 -9.43 -1.09 3.87
N MET A 108 -10.49 -1.75 3.41
CA MET A 108 -11.85 -1.48 3.89
C MET A 108 -12.05 -1.93 5.34
N THR A 109 -11.49 -3.07 5.74
CA THR A 109 -11.50 -3.51 7.14
C THR A 109 -10.81 -2.48 8.05
N ALA A 110 -9.65 -1.97 7.65
CA ALA A 110 -8.96 -0.93 8.42
C ALA A 110 -9.75 0.40 8.44
N GLU A 111 -10.31 0.81 7.31
CA GLU A 111 -11.08 2.04 7.16
C GLU A 111 -12.35 2.06 8.05
N PHE A 112 -13.02 0.92 8.17
CA PHE A 112 -14.28 0.77 8.88
C PHE A 112 -14.15 0.09 10.26
N ALA A 113 -12.92 -0.16 10.73
CA ALA A 113 -12.64 -0.84 12.00
C ALA A 113 -13.35 -0.20 13.20
N SER A 114 -13.41 1.14 13.25
CA SER A 114 -13.96 1.89 14.39
C SER A 114 -15.48 1.89 14.50
N ILE A 115 -16.20 1.43 13.47
CA ILE A 115 -17.67 1.47 13.44
C ILE A 115 -18.29 0.15 13.89
N GLY A 116 -17.51 -0.94 13.87
CA GLY A 116 -18.00 -2.29 14.22
C GLY A 116 -18.96 -2.83 13.17
N LEU A 117 -18.43 -3.51 12.15
CA LEU A 117 -19.25 -4.19 11.15
C LEU A 117 -19.78 -5.51 11.70
N SER A 118 -21.06 -5.80 11.46
CA SER A 118 -21.59 -7.14 11.72
C SER A 118 -20.98 -8.18 10.76
N SER A 119 -21.15 -9.47 11.06
CA SER A 119 -20.71 -10.56 10.17
C SER A 119 -21.35 -10.46 8.79
N GLU A 120 -22.64 -10.13 8.70
CA GLU A 120 -23.36 -9.95 7.44
C GLU A 120 -22.81 -8.76 6.65
N GLN A 121 -22.55 -7.64 7.32
CA GLN A 121 -21.95 -6.46 6.70
C GLN A 121 -20.53 -6.74 6.20
N SER A 122 -19.73 -7.47 6.98
CA SER A 122 -18.39 -7.90 6.59
C SER A 122 -18.42 -8.77 5.34
N ALA A 123 -19.38 -9.69 5.24
CA ALA A 123 -19.59 -10.49 4.03
C ALA A 123 -19.97 -9.63 2.81
N LYS A 124 -20.83 -8.61 2.99
CA LYS A 124 -21.17 -7.66 1.92
C LYS A 124 -19.95 -6.82 1.48
N VAL A 125 -19.12 -6.34 2.41
CA VAL A 125 -17.86 -5.65 2.09
C VAL A 125 -16.93 -6.56 1.30
N GLN A 126 -16.79 -7.81 1.72
CA GLN A 126 -16.01 -8.81 0.99
C GLN A 126 -16.52 -8.99 -0.44
N ALA A 127 -17.83 -9.15 -0.65
CA ALA A 127 -18.40 -9.29 -1.99
C ALA A 127 -18.12 -8.07 -2.88
N ILE A 128 -18.23 -6.85 -2.34
CA ILE A 128 -17.90 -5.61 -3.06
C ILE A 128 -16.41 -5.60 -3.46
N CYS A 129 -15.51 -5.94 -2.53
CA CYS A 129 -14.07 -5.98 -2.80
C CYS A 129 -13.70 -7.09 -3.80
N ASP A 130 -14.36 -8.24 -3.71
CA ASP A 130 -14.16 -9.36 -4.63
C ASP A 130 -14.58 -8.98 -6.05
N GLN A 131 -15.71 -8.28 -6.20
CA GLN A 131 -16.16 -7.77 -7.50
C GLN A 131 -15.24 -6.68 -8.05
N ALA A 132 -14.84 -5.72 -7.22
CA ALA A 132 -13.93 -4.64 -7.62
C ALA A 132 -12.53 -5.15 -7.98
N GLY A 133 -12.03 -6.19 -7.30
CA GLY A 133 -10.75 -6.79 -7.66
C GLY A 133 -10.76 -7.45 -9.04
N LYS A 134 -11.90 -8.00 -9.50
CA LYS A 134 -12.03 -8.53 -10.87
C LYS A 134 -11.92 -7.45 -11.95
N THR A 135 -12.33 -6.21 -11.64
CA THR A 135 -12.27 -5.07 -12.57
C THR A 135 -11.01 -4.23 -12.41
N ALA A 136 -10.19 -4.51 -11.39
CA ALA A 136 -8.96 -3.80 -11.13
C ALA A 136 -7.96 -3.96 -12.29
N LYS A 137 -7.53 -2.82 -12.85
CA LYS A 137 -6.53 -2.78 -13.93
C LYS A 137 -5.11 -3.08 -13.44
N THR A 138 -4.89 -2.98 -12.14
CA THR A 138 -3.60 -3.19 -11.47
C THR A 138 -3.77 -4.02 -10.20
N ALA A 139 -2.74 -4.79 -9.87
CA ALA A 139 -2.66 -5.49 -8.59
C ALA A 139 -2.34 -4.54 -7.41
N ASP A 140 -1.82 -3.33 -7.69
CA ASP A 140 -1.49 -2.32 -6.68
C ASP A 140 -2.65 -1.35 -6.44
N VAL A 141 -3.75 -1.88 -5.90
CA VAL A 141 -5.01 -1.13 -5.69
C VAL A 141 -4.87 0.09 -4.76
N GLN A 142 -3.83 0.14 -3.93
CA GLN A 142 -3.53 1.32 -3.09
C GLN A 142 -3.22 2.57 -3.91
N SER A 143 -2.65 2.40 -5.10
CA SER A 143 -2.35 3.50 -6.03
C SER A 143 -3.58 3.93 -6.85
N ASP A 144 -4.62 3.10 -6.92
CA ASP A 144 -5.83 3.37 -7.70
C ASP A 144 -6.89 4.08 -6.85
N LYS A 145 -6.71 5.41 -6.72
CA LYS A 145 -7.62 6.27 -5.94
C LYS A 145 -9.07 6.21 -6.41
N MET A 146 -9.29 6.02 -7.71
CA MET A 146 -10.64 5.95 -8.29
C MET A 146 -11.33 4.66 -7.85
N LEU A 147 -10.65 3.52 -7.99
CA LEU A 147 -11.17 2.23 -7.53
C LEU A 147 -11.46 2.24 -6.04
N LEU A 148 -10.54 2.76 -5.22
CA LEU A 148 -10.74 2.88 -3.77
C LEU A 148 -11.94 3.75 -3.41
N SER A 149 -12.08 4.91 -4.06
CA SER A 149 -13.23 5.80 -3.85
C SER A 149 -14.55 5.10 -4.22
N THR A 150 -14.57 4.35 -5.32
CA THR A 150 -15.75 3.60 -5.77
C THR A 150 -16.15 2.52 -4.77
N VAL A 151 -15.19 1.69 -4.33
CA VAL A 151 -15.42 0.63 -3.33
C VAL A 151 -15.92 1.24 -2.02
N LYS A 152 -15.25 2.29 -1.54
CA LYS A 152 -15.62 2.99 -0.31
C LYS A 152 -17.04 3.55 -0.39
N ARG A 153 -17.41 4.18 -1.50
CA ARG A 153 -18.78 4.69 -1.72
C ARG A 153 -19.79 3.55 -1.68
N ALA A 154 -19.54 2.44 -2.37
CA ALA A 154 -20.42 1.28 -2.39
C ALA A 154 -20.66 0.72 -0.97
N VAL A 155 -19.63 0.66 -0.13
CA VAL A 155 -19.77 0.24 1.27
C VAL A 155 -20.62 1.23 2.07
N LEU A 156 -20.35 2.54 1.95
CA LEU A 156 -21.08 3.58 2.67
C LEU A 156 -22.58 3.59 2.32
N THR A 157 -22.92 3.43 1.04
CA THR A 157 -24.31 3.53 0.58
C THR A 157 -25.06 2.20 0.69
N GLY A 158 -24.39 1.07 0.44
CA GLY A 158 -25.03 -0.25 0.30
C GLY A 158 -24.83 -1.21 1.47
N VAL A 159 -23.97 -0.90 2.44
CA VAL A 159 -23.67 -1.81 3.57
C VAL A 159 -23.96 -1.16 4.92
N LEU A 160 -23.51 0.09 5.10
CA LEU A 160 -23.67 0.76 6.39
C LEU A 160 -25.09 1.30 6.57
N ASN A 161 -25.61 1.17 7.80
CA ASN A 161 -26.85 1.82 8.18
C ASN A 161 -26.62 3.33 8.48
N THR A 162 -27.71 4.07 8.73
CA THR A 162 -27.66 5.52 8.95
C THR A 162 -26.82 5.93 10.16
N GLU A 163 -26.92 5.18 11.26
CA GLU A 163 -26.15 5.47 12.47
C GLU A 163 -24.65 5.24 12.26
N GLN A 164 -24.28 4.10 11.64
CA GLN A 164 -22.89 3.78 11.30
C GLN A 164 -22.29 4.81 10.32
N ARG A 165 -23.06 5.27 9.34
CA ARG A 165 -22.63 6.38 8.44
C ARG A 165 -22.35 7.66 9.22
N ARG A 166 -23.18 8.01 10.19
CA ARG A 166 -22.98 9.18 11.05
C ARG A 166 -21.71 9.04 11.88
N ARG A 167 -21.54 7.92 12.59
CA ARG A 167 -20.33 7.62 13.39
C ARG A 167 -19.06 7.66 12.53
N TYR A 168 -19.14 7.14 11.31
CA TYR A 168 -18.04 7.20 10.36
C TYR A 168 -17.70 8.65 9.98
N ALA A 169 -18.68 9.48 9.63
CA ALA A 169 -18.47 10.89 9.29
C ALA A 169 -17.88 11.69 10.46
N GLU A 170 -18.34 11.43 11.68
CA GLU A 170 -17.78 12.04 12.90
C GLU A 170 -16.31 11.64 13.11
N ALA A 171 -15.98 10.36 12.94
CA ALA A 171 -14.60 9.88 13.03
C ALA A 171 -13.68 10.52 11.98
N GLN A 172 -14.17 10.73 10.75
CA GLN A 172 -13.39 11.41 9.69
C GLN A 172 -13.18 12.90 10.00
N ARG A 173 -14.18 13.58 10.56
CA ARG A 173 -14.05 14.98 11.01
C ARG A 173 -13.04 15.12 12.14
N GLN A 174 -13.02 14.18 13.09
CA GLN A 174 -12.03 14.18 14.17
C GLN A 174 -10.61 13.98 13.63
N LYS A 175 -10.41 13.00 12.73
CA LYS A 175 -9.11 12.79 12.06
C LYS A 175 -8.63 14.03 11.31
N ALA A 176 -9.52 14.76 10.66
CA ALA A 176 -9.18 16.00 9.95
C ALA A 176 -8.83 17.18 10.88
N ARG A 177 -9.19 17.11 12.17
CA ARG A 177 -8.85 18.12 13.18
C ARG A 177 -7.55 17.82 13.92
N THR A 178 -7.17 16.54 14.01
CA THR A 178 -6.02 16.08 14.79
C THR A 178 -4.80 15.69 13.95
N GLY A 179 -4.94 15.56 12.63
CA GLY A 179 -3.85 15.29 11.69
C GLY A 179 -3.49 16.50 10.85
#